data_AF-A0A9C7RQD0-F1
#
_entry.id   AF-A0A9C7RQD0-F1
#
_cell.length_a   1.000
_cell.length_b   1.000
_cell.length_c   1.000
_cell.angle_alpha   90.00
_cell.angle_beta   90.00
_cell.angle_gamma   90.00
#
_symmetry.space_group_name_H-M   'P 1'
#
loop_
_entity.id
_entity.type
_entity.pdbx_description
1 polymer ?
#
loop_
_entity_poly.entity_id
_entity_poly.type
_entity_poly.pdbx_seq_one_letter_code
_entity_poly.pdbx_strand_id
1 'polypeptide(L)' 'MPKTLGKVEIDQERCKGCGLCINACPTKVLRFSKKFNSKGYHPAEYVG' A
#
# COMPACT_ATOMS: atom_id res chain seq x y z
N MET A 1 -17.30 -22.33 7.65
CA MET A 1 -17.56 -21.01 7.04
C MET A 1 -16.33 -20.63 6.24
N PRO A 2 -16.38 -20.49 4.91
CA PRO A 2 -15.22 -20.05 4.15
C PRO A 2 -14.92 -18.59 4.51
N LYS A 3 -13.66 -18.32 4.86
CA LYS A 3 -13.18 -16.98 5.21
C LYS A 3 -12.90 -16.26 3.89
N THR A 4 -13.75 -15.33 3.49
CA THR A 4 -13.49 -14.52 2.29
C THR A 4 -12.24 -13.68 2.53
N LEU A 5 -11.22 -13.81 1.66
CA LEU A 5 -10.07 -12.90 1.69
C LEU A 5 -10.47 -11.57 1.05
N GLY A 6 -10.27 -10.47 1.78
CA GLY A 6 -10.39 -9.13 1.21
C GLY A 6 -9.30 -8.86 0.18
N LYS A 7 -9.57 -7.93 -0.75
CA LYS A 7 -8.60 -7.47 -1.76
C LYS A 7 -8.12 -6.06 -1.41
N VAL A 8 -6.80 -5.84 -1.45
CA VAL A 8 -6.19 -4.51 -1.31
C VAL A 8 -5.66 -4.08 -2.67
N GLU A 9 -6.04 -2.88 -3.11
CA GLU A 9 -5.54 -2.27 -4.35
C GLU A 9 -5.11 -0.82 -4.04
N ILE A 10 -3.92 -0.45 -4.51
CA ILE A 10 -3.36 0.88 -4.28
C ILE A 10 -3.12 1.54 -5.63
N ASP A 11 -3.83 2.62 -5.89
CA ASP A 11 -3.53 3.51 -7.00
C ASP A 11 -2.23 4.27 -6.71
N GLN A 12 -1.17 3.88 -7.41
CA GLN A 12 0.17 4.43 -7.22
C GLN A 12 0.28 5.90 -7.65
N GLU A 13 -0.52 6.35 -8.61
CA GLU A 13 -0.49 7.72 -9.12
C GLU A 13 -1.22 8.71 -8.21
N ARG A 14 -2.19 8.20 -7.42
CA ARG A 14 -2.88 8.96 -6.38
C ARG A 14 -2.15 8.94 -5.04
N CYS A 15 -1.33 7.93 -4.79
CA CYS A 15 -0.60 7.80 -3.53
C CYS A 15 0.43 8.93 -3.35
N LYS A 16 0.42 9.57 -2.17
CA LYS A 16 1.35 10.64 -1.80
C LYS A 16 2.54 10.16 -0.95
N GLY A 17 2.68 8.84 -0.75
CA GLY A 17 3.77 8.29 0.07
C GLY A 17 3.74 8.73 1.55
N CYS A 18 2.58 9.00 2.15
CA CYS A 18 2.49 9.51 3.53
C CYS A 18 2.70 8.46 4.63
N GLY A 19 2.64 7.16 4.31
CA GLY A 19 2.88 6.08 5.26
C GLY A 19 1.77 5.80 6.29
N LEU A 20 0.69 6.58 6.31
CA LEU A 20 -0.40 6.39 7.28
C LEU A 20 -1.01 4.98 7.23
N CYS A 21 -1.26 4.46 6.02
CA CYS A 21 -1.80 3.10 5.85
C CYS A 21 -0.79 2.01 6.27
N ILE A 22 0.51 2.22 6.04
CA ILE A 22 1.58 1.28 6.44
C ILE A 22 1.64 1.19 7.96
N ASN A 23 1.62 2.33 8.64
CA ASN A 23 1.66 2.39 10.11
C ASN A 23 0.40 1.77 10.72
N ALA A 24 -0.77 2.07 10.15
CA ALA A 24 -2.06 1.56 10.63
C ALA A 24 -2.26 0.07 10.37
N CYS A 25 -1.55 -0.53 9.39
CA CYS A 25 -1.74 -1.92 9.02
C CYS A 25 -1.36 -2.87 10.18
N PRO A 26 -2.32 -3.65 10.73
CA PRO A 26 -2.04 -4.54 11.85
C PRO A 26 -1.28 -5.80 11.40
N THR A 27 -1.52 -6.25 10.17
CA THR A 27 -0.88 -7.45 9.58
C THR A 27 0.47 -7.15 8.94
N LYS A 28 0.88 -5.87 8.88
CA LYS A 28 2.18 -5.41 8.34
C LYS A 28 2.45 -5.87 6.90
N VAL A 29 1.40 -5.90 6.08
CA VAL A 29 1.45 -6.33 4.67
C VAL A 29 1.59 -5.17 3.67
N LEU A 30 1.86 -3.96 4.16
CA LEU A 30 2.07 -2.77 3.35
C LEU A 30 3.48 -2.22 3.57
N ARG A 31 4.12 -1.74 2.51
CA ARG A 31 5.41 -1.05 2.56
C ARG A 31 5.48 0.08 1.56
N PHE A 32 6.54 0.88 1.59
CA PHE A 32 6.84 1.79 0.50
C PHE A 32 7.41 1.02 -0.70
N SER A 33 6.96 1.38 -1.90
CA SER A 33 7.51 0.89 -3.16
C SER A 33 8.93 1.42 -3.34
N LYS A 34 9.78 0.63 -3.98
CA LYS A 34 11.12 1.06 -4.41
C LYS A 34 11.08 2.01 -5.62
N LYS A 35 9.94 2.09 -6.33
CA LYS A 35 9.76 2.94 -7.51
C LYS A 35 9.16 4.28 -7.11
N PHE A 36 9.36 5.27 -7.99
CA PHE A 36 8.66 6.53 -7.95
C PHE A 36 7.44 6.50 -8.87
N ASN A 37 6.36 7.18 -8.46
CA ASN A 37 5.26 7.51 -9.38
C ASN A 37 5.59 8.78 -10.20
N SER A 38 4.68 9.20 -11.09
CA SER A 38 4.88 10.40 -11.93
C SER A 38 5.12 11.70 -11.13
N LYS A 39 4.76 11.72 -9.85
CA LYS A 39 4.88 12.88 -8.95
C LYS A 39 6.12 12.80 -8.04
N GLY A 40 6.94 11.76 -8.17
CA GLY A 40 8.16 11.60 -7.37
C GLY A 40 7.94 11.07 -5.95
N TYR A 41 6.76 10.52 -5.63
CA TYR A 41 6.54 9.83 -4.36
C TYR A 41 6.95 8.36 -4.46
N HIS A 42 7.35 7.76 -3.35
CA HIS A 42 7.35 6.30 -3.16
C HIS A 42 5.96 5.86 -2.73
N PRO A 43 5.12 5.29 -3.62
CA PRO A 43 3.77 4.88 -3.27
C PRO A 43 3.78 3.73 -2.27
N ALA A 44 2.67 3.51 -1.56
CA ALA A 44 2.50 2.27 -0.81
C ALA A 44 2.34 1.08 -1.79
N GLU A 45 2.89 -0.06 -1.42
CA GLU A 45 2.84 -1.33 -2.14
C GLU A 45 2.34 -2.41 -1.18
N TYR A 46 1.42 -3.25 -1.67
CA TYR A 46 0.93 -4.41 -0.96
C TYR A 46 1.84 -5.61 -1.20
N VAL A 47 2.18 -6.33 -0.13
CA VAL A 47 3.15 -7.43 -0.14
C VAL A 47 2.65 -8.70 0.55
N GLY A 48 1.38 -8.77 0.95
CA GLY A 48 0.84 -9.96 1.64
C GLY A 48 -0.67 -10.01 1.69
#